data_AF-A0A2J0HPL5-F1
#
_entry.id   AF-A0A2J0HPL5-F1
#
_cell.length_a   1.000
_cell.length_b   1.000
_cell.length_c   1.000
_cell.angle_alpha   90.00
_cell.angle_beta   90.00
_cell.angle_gamma   90.00
#
_symmetry.space_group_name_H-M   'P 1'
#
loop_
_entity.id
_entity.type
_entity.pdbx_description
1 polymer ?
#
loop_
_entity_poly.entity_id
_entity_poly.type
_entity_poly.pdbx_seq_one_letter_code
_entity_poly.pdbx_strand_id
1 'polypeptide(L)'
;MYKVKISLPGMKKINIQPKILITGLLVSLAVYLVFSAILVYGFSLENNWLKASVKNIPYPAALINFYHPITFSELQKNLNSVKSFYENQDFSDSGFRVDFSTQDGKKRLKIKEKYLLNKLIENRIIEILAKKRGVEATDATVSQEIEKIKSQSQLFNQEGEGELEKLSQLYGWSVPELKERVIKPDVLRKKLEEAVKEEGGDFLSAKSKIKKAQEDLSRKKTFKEVAAEYSEGESAKNGGELGWFAANQMIPEIALTCLSLEKGETSAIIESPLGFHIIQLIDKKIEEDAEEFNIRQIFVRTPSFSDWFFNQEKNFSIQILLKDFYWDKEKQMVEFRDPSLRDFEEYLRNNFPEDISILF
;
A
#
# COMPACT_ATOMS: atom_id res chain seq x y z
N MET A 1 39.86 44.06 14.67
CA MET A 1 39.20 43.18 13.68
C MET A 1 39.94 41.84 13.61
N TYR A 2 39.33 40.76 14.08
CA TYR A 2 39.93 39.42 14.04
C TYR A 2 40.14 38.96 12.59
N LYS A 3 41.37 38.61 12.22
CA LYS A 3 41.76 38.06 10.90
C LYS A 3 42.30 36.65 11.10
N VAL A 4 41.92 35.73 10.22
CA VAL A 4 42.42 34.33 10.25
C VAL A 4 43.62 34.23 9.32
N LYS A 5 44.73 33.67 9.80
CA LYS A 5 45.90 33.34 8.99
C LYS A 5 45.73 31.95 8.42
N ILE A 6 45.64 31.84 7.10
CA ILE A 6 45.64 30.54 6.41
C ILE A 6 47.00 30.35 5.74
N SER A 7 47.57 29.15 5.88
CA SER A 7 48.85 28.74 5.31
C SER A 7 48.64 27.41 4.59
N LEU A 8 48.64 27.43 3.26
CA LEU A 8 48.69 26.22 2.43
C LEU A 8 50.16 25.92 2.08
N PRO A 9 50.56 24.64 1.97
CA PRO A 9 51.94 24.28 1.66
C PRO A 9 52.39 24.89 0.32
N GLY A 10 53.50 25.63 0.33
CA GLY A 10 54.06 26.32 -0.84
C GLY A 10 53.53 27.74 -1.11
N MET A 11 52.61 28.29 -0.29
CA MET A 11 52.03 29.62 -0.51
C MET A 11 52.32 30.62 0.62
N LYS A 12 52.46 31.92 0.26
CA LYS A 12 52.59 33.02 1.23
C LYS A 12 51.34 33.09 2.12
N LYS A 13 51.53 33.31 3.43
CA LYS A 13 50.43 33.44 4.41
C LYS A 13 49.52 34.61 4.05
N ILE A 14 48.23 34.34 3.90
CA ILE A 14 47.21 35.34 3.58
C ILE A 14 46.35 35.59 4.83
N ASN A 15 46.15 36.86 5.17
CA ASN A 15 45.24 37.26 6.23
C ASN A 15 43.83 37.46 5.66
N ILE A 16 42.94 36.51 5.88
CA ILE A 16 41.56 36.57 5.37
C ILE A 16 40.61 36.94 6.51
N GLN A 17 39.65 37.82 6.24
CA GLN A 17 38.61 38.13 7.21
C GLN A 17 37.67 36.90 7.37
N PRO A 18 37.26 36.52 8.60
CA PRO A 18 36.36 35.39 8.82
C PRO A 18 35.10 35.43 7.95
N LYS A 19 34.54 36.62 7.71
CA LYS A 19 33.37 36.81 6.84
C LYS A 19 33.61 36.31 5.41
N ILE A 20 34.78 36.56 4.82
CA ILE A 20 35.12 36.13 3.45
C ILE A 20 35.22 34.60 3.39
N LEU A 21 35.75 33.97 4.44
CA LEU A 21 35.83 32.50 4.52
C LEU A 21 34.44 31.87 4.64
N ILE A 22 33.57 32.43 5.48
CA ILE A 22 32.19 31.97 5.64
C ILE A 22 31.41 32.14 4.34
N THR A 23 31.50 33.31 3.69
CA THR A 23 30.83 33.55 2.40
C THR A 23 31.37 32.62 1.32
N GLY A 24 32.68 32.41 1.23
CA GLY A 24 33.27 31.45 0.29
C GLY A 24 32.81 30.02 0.53
N LEU A 25 32.68 29.60 1.79
CA LEU A 25 32.16 28.28 2.14
C LEU A 25 30.66 28.14 1.79
N LEU A 26 29.85 29.16 2.06
CA LEU A 26 28.42 29.18 1.69
C LEU A 26 28.22 29.13 0.17
N VAL A 27 29.03 29.88 -0.59
CA VAL A 27 28.98 29.86 -2.06
C VAL A 27 29.42 28.49 -2.59
N SER A 28 30.51 27.93 -2.08
CA SER A 28 30.97 26.59 -2.45
C SER A 28 29.92 25.52 -2.15
N LEU A 29 29.27 25.60 -0.98
CA LEU A 29 28.16 24.73 -0.61
C LEU A 29 26.96 24.90 -1.55
N ALA A 30 26.58 26.13 -1.89
CA ALA A 30 25.49 26.39 -2.83
C ALA A 30 25.79 25.85 -4.24
N VAL A 31 27.00 26.07 -4.75
CA VAL A 31 27.47 25.52 -6.03
C VAL A 31 27.44 24.00 -6.00
N TYR A 32 27.93 23.39 -4.91
CA TYR A 32 27.88 21.94 -4.73
C TYR A 32 26.44 21.44 -4.77
N LEU A 33 25.52 22.03 -3.99
CA LEU A 33 24.11 21.63 -3.93
C LEU A 33 23.41 21.73 -5.29
N VAL A 34 23.67 22.80 -6.05
CA VAL A 34 23.13 22.99 -7.41
C VAL A 34 23.70 21.96 -8.37
N PHE A 35 25.02 21.76 -8.37
CA PHE A 35 25.67 20.80 -9.24
C PHE A 35 25.21 19.36 -8.95
N SER A 36 25.13 18.97 -7.68
CA SER A 36 24.62 17.65 -7.32
C SER A 36 23.12 17.49 -7.60
N ALA A 37 22.30 18.55 -7.46
CA ALA A 37 20.90 18.50 -7.89
C ALA A 37 20.78 18.27 -9.40
N ILE A 38 21.58 18.97 -10.22
CA ILE A 38 21.62 18.76 -11.68
C ILE A 38 21.95 17.31 -12.01
N LEU A 39 22.92 16.70 -11.30
CA LEU A 39 23.24 15.29 -11.54
C LEU A 39 22.11 14.34 -11.14
N VAL A 40 21.45 14.57 -10.00
CA VAL A 40 20.36 13.71 -9.52
C VAL A 40 19.16 13.74 -10.47
N TYR A 41 18.78 14.91 -10.95
CA TYR A 41 17.56 15.07 -11.75
C TYR A 41 17.81 14.99 -13.27
N GLY A 42 19.02 15.30 -13.73
CA GLY A 42 19.38 15.33 -15.16
C GLY A 42 19.95 14.04 -15.72
N PHE A 43 20.76 13.30 -14.94
CA PHE A 43 21.58 12.19 -15.45
C PHE A 43 21.15 10.82 -14.89
N SER A 44 21.36 9.75 -15.67
CA SER A 44 21.09 8.37 -15.22
C SER A 44 22.13 7.89 -14.20
N LEU A 45 21.68 7.03 -13.28
CA LEU A 45 22.23 6.82 -11.93
C LEU A 45 23.44 5.88 -11.83
N GLU A 46 24.29 5.82 -12.85
CA GLU A 46 25.40 4.85 -12.87
C GLU A 46 26.69 5.36 -12.19
N ASN A 47 26.73 6.63 -11.76
CA ASN A 47 27.95 7.27 -11.23
C ASN A 47 28.13 7.12 -9.71
N ASN A 48 29.30 6.64 -9.27
CA ASN A 48 29.65 6.47 -7.85
C ASN A 48 29.63 7.77 -7.02
N TRP A 49 29.95 8.92 -7.64
CA TRP A 49 29.91 10.22 -6.98
C TRP A 49 28.49 10.67 -6.62
N LEU A 50 27.51 10.27 -7.44
CA LEU A 50 26.09 10.57 -7.22
C LEU A 50 25.56 9.80 -6.00
N LYS A 51 25.94 8.53 -5.85
CA LYS A 51 25.63 7.71 -4.67
C LYS A 51 26.14 8.34 -3.36
N ALA A 52 27.35 8.91 -3.39
CA ALA A 52 27.93 9.59 -2.23
C ALA A 52 27.19 10.91 -1.88
N SER A 53 26.80 11.67 -2.91
CA SER A 53 26.11 12.97 -2.74
C SER A 53 24.70 12.81 -2.16
N VAL A 54 23.95 11.81 -2.64
CA VAL A 54 22.56 11.56 -2.18
C VAL A 54 22.50 10.87 -0.82
N LYS A 55 23.62 10.31 -0.32
CA LYS A 55 23.69 9.75 1.03
C LYS A 55 23.51 10.83 2.11
N ASN A 56 24.03 12.03 1.87
CA ASN A 56 24.10 13.10 2.86
C ASN A 56 23.09 14.22 2.61
N ILE A 57 22.52 14.31 1.40
CA ILE A 57 21.55 15.33 1.03
C ILE A 57 20.22 14.64 0.72
N PRO A 58 19.13 14.99 1.42
CA PRO A 58 17.82 14.36 1.26
C PRO A 58 17.10 14.90 0.01
N TYR A 59 17.65 14.63 -1.16
CA TYR A 59 17.03 15.04 -2.42
C TYR A 59 15.63 14.41 -2.55
N PRO A 60 14.57 15.19 -2.73
CA PRO A 60 13.24 14.66 -2.92
C PRO A 60 13.11 13.99 -4.29
N ALA A 61 12.64 12.74 -4.31
CA ALA A 61 12.13 12.07 -5.52
C ALA A 61 10.69 12.51 -5.81
N ALA A 62 9.89 12.69 -4.75
CA ALA A 62 8.56 13.28 -4.81
C ALA A 62 8.32 14.17 -3.60
N LEU A 63 7.40 15.12 -3.74
CA LEU A 63 6.94 16.03 -2.70
C LEU A 63 5.42 15.92 -2.56
N ILE A 64 4.96 15.65 -1.34
CA ILE A 64 3.55 15.69 -0.95
C ILE A 64 3.31 16.98 -0.17
N ASN A 65 2.38 17.81 -0.65
CA ASN A 65 2.11 19.16 -0.12
C ASN A 65 3.36 20.05 0.02
N PHE A 66 4.42 19.81 -0.77
CA PHE A 66 5.72 20.53 -0.72
C PHE A 66 6.60 20.25 0.50
N TYR A 67 6.06 19.92 1.68
CA TYR A 67 6.83 19.74 2.93
C TYR A 67 6.95 18.28 3.41
N HIS A 68 6.35 17.31 2.69
CA HIS A 68 6.54 15.89 2.97
C HIS A 68 7.29 15.21 1.83
N PRO A 69 8.64 15.19 1.87
CA PRO A 69 9.44 14.61 0.81
C PRO A 69 9.51 13.08 0.92
N ILE A 70 9.41 12.40 -0.21
CA ILE A 70 9.94 11.05 -0.39
C ILE A 70 11.33 11.22 -0.96
N THR A 71 12.34 10.73 -0.26
CA THR A 71 13.72 11.00 -0.68
C THR A 71 14.18 10.01 -1.74
N PHE A 72 15.08 10.45 -2.61
CA PHE A 72 15.73 9.60 -3.57
C PHE A 72 16.49 8.45 -2.90
N SER A 73 17.16 8.72 -1.77
CA SER A 73 17.83 7.68 -0.98
C SER A 73 16.85 6.62 -0.47
N GLU A 74 15.64 7.00 -0.06
CA GLU A 74 14.61 6.07 0.41
C GLU A 74 14.11 5.20 -0.74
N LEU A 75 13.78 5.79 -1.89
CA LEU A 75 13.37 5.06 -3.09
C LEU A 75 14.43 4.04 -3.52
N GLN A 76 15.69 4.46 -3.67
CA GLN A 76 16.76 3.57 -4.13
C GLN A 76 17.07 2.45 -3.14
N LYS A 77 17.02 2.72 -1.83
CA LYS A 77 17.23 1.67 -0.83
C LYS A 77 16.14 0.59 -0.93
N ASN A 78 14.89 0.97 -1.14
CA ASN A 78 13.80 0.02 -1.31
C ASN A 78 13.89 -0.70 -2.67
N LEU A 79 14.25 0.02 -3.74
CA LEU A 79 14.40 -0.57 -5.08
C LEU A 79 15.54 -1.59 -5.13
N ASN A 80 16.65 -1.34 -4.43
CA ASN A 80 17.74 -2.31 -4.35
C ASN A 80 17.31 -3.61 -3.65
N SER A 81 16.45 -3.52 -2.64
CA SER A 81 15.90 -4.70 -1.97
C SER A 81 14.93 -5.48 -2.84
N VAL A 82 14.09 -4.77 -3.60
CA VAL A 82 13.27 -5.39 -4.66
C VAL A 82 14.17 -6.09 -5.67
N LYS A 83 15.25 -5.44 -6.11
CA LYS A 83 16.22 -6.04 -7.03
C LYS A 83 16.85 -7.31 -6.45
N SER A 84 17.34 -7.25 -5.21
CA SER A 84 17.93 -8.41 -4.52
C SER A 84 16.94 -9.54 -4.34
N PHE A 85 15.66 -9.25 -4.06
CA PHE A 85 14.61 -10.28 -3.98
C PHE A 85 14.52 -11.07 -5.29
N TYR A 86 14.39 -10.39 -6.43
CA TYR A 86 14.25 -11.09 -7.71
C TYR A 86 15.53 -11.75 -8.20
N GLU A 87 16.70 -11.22 -7.87
CA GLU A 87 17.99 -11.81 -8.28
C GLU A 87 18.38 -13.03 -7.43
N ASN A 88 17.93 -13.09 -6.17
CA ASN A 88 18.26 -14.18 -5.24
C ASN A 88 17.23 -15.33 -5.24
N GLN A 89 16.05 -15.12 -5.81
CA GLN A 89 15.00 -16.12 -5.91
C GLN A 89 15.14 -16.95 -7.20
N ASP A 90 15.00 -18.27 -7.07
CA ASP A 90 14.94 -19.16 -8.23
C ASP A 90 13.47 -19.35 -8.64
N PHE A 91 12.98 -18.53 -9.56
CA PHE A 91 11.63 -18.70 -10.13
C PHE A 91 11.62 -19.63 -11.35
N SER A 92 12.64 -20.49 -11.52
CA SER A 92 12.74 -21.41 -12.67
C SER A 92 11.59 -22.42 -12.74
N ASP A 93 11.04 -22.86 -11.60
CA ASP A 93 9.84 -23.71 -11.55
C ASP A 93 8.58 -22.99 -12.08
N SER A 94 8.57 -21.65 -12.06
CA SER A 94 7.55 -20.80 -12.69
C SER A 94 7.95 -20.33 -14.10
N GLY A 95 9.08 -20.82 -14.64
CA GLY A 95 9.62 -20.41 -15.93
C GLY A 95 10.16 -18.98 -15.98
N PHE A 96 10.39 -18.35 -14.82
CA PHE A 96 10.66 -16.93 -14.72
C PHE A 96 12.09 -16.68 -14.19
N ARG A 97 12.86 -15.83 -14.87
CA ARG A 97 14.15 -15.32 -14.38
C ARG A 97 14.25 -13.85 -14.77
N VAL A 98 14.24 -12.95 -13.79
CA VAL A 98 14.40 -11.52 -14.07
C VAL A 98 15.86 -11.17 -14.05
N ASP A 99 16.46 -11.06 -15.23
CA ASP A 99 17.77 -10.47 -15.38
C ASP A 99 17.63 -8.96 -15.68
N PHE A 100 17.78 -8.15 -14.64
CA PHE A 100 17.75 -6.68 -14.73
C PHE A 100 18.92 -6.07 -15.52
N SER A 101 19.92 -6.85 -15.95
CA SER A 101 21.02 -6.38 -16.78
C SER A 101 20.63 -6.26 -18.27
N THR A 102 19.65 -7.04 -18.71
CA THR A 102 19.12 -7.01 -20.09
C THR A 102 18.35 -5.72 -20.39
N GLN A 103 18.17 -5.37 -21.66
CA GLN A 103 17.35 -4.19 -22.03
C GLN A 103 15.92 -4.31 -21.49
N ASP A 104 15.37 -5.51 -21.59
CA ASP A 104 14.04 -5.88 -21.14
C ASP A 104 13.91 -5.88 -19.61
N GLY A 105 14.93 -6.39 -18.91
CA GLY A 105 15.03 -6.31 -17.47
C GLY A 105 15.11 -4.87 -16.97
N LYS A 106 15.90 -4.00 -17.62
CA LYS A 106 15.96 -2.58 -17.26
C LYS A 106 14.59 -1.90 -17.33
N LYS A 107 13.76 -2.23 -18.32
CA LYS A 107 12.38 -1.74 -18.42
C LYS A 107 11.50 -2.28 -17.28
N ARG A 108 11.60 -3.57 -16.96
CA ARG A 108 10.88 -4.18 -15.81
C ARG A 108 11.29 -3.55 -14.47
N LEU A 109 12.58 -3.25 -14.29
CA LEU A 109 13.05 -2.53 -13.10
C LEU A 109 12.45 -1.13 -13.01
N LYS A 110 12.27 -0.44 -14.14
CA LYS A 110 11.58 0.85 -14.19
C LYS A 110 10.10 0.75 -13.81
N ILE A 111 9.43 -0.33 -14.20
CA ILE A 111 8.06 -0.62 -13.74
C ILE A 111 8.03 -0.82 -12.22
N LYS A 112 8.98 -1.58 -11.66
CA LYS A 112 9.09 -1.72 -10.20
C LYS A 112 9.38 -0.40 -9.49
N GLU A 113 10.26 0.43 -10.04
CA GLU A 113 10.53 1.77 -9.52
C GLU A 113 9.25 2.64 -9.50
N LYS A 114 8.42 2.55 -10.55
CA LYS A 114 7.11 3.23 -10.63
C LYS A 114 6.18 2.81 -9.49
N TYR A 115 5.92 1.51 -9.35
CA TYR A 115 5.01 0.98 -8.32
C TYR A 115 5.52 1.25 -6.92
N LEU A 116 6.84 1.11 -6.69
CA LEU A 116 7.44 1.42 -5.41
C LEU A 116 7.30 2.91 -5.07
N LEU A 117 7.52 3.81 -6.03
CA LEU A 117 7.30 5.24 -5.81
C LEU A 117 5.84 5.53 -5.47
N ASN A 118 4.89 4.88 -6.16
CA ASN A 118 3.47 4.97 -5.82
C ASN A 118 3.20 4.54 -4.38
N LYS A 119 3.72 3.38 -3.99
CA LYS A 119 3.55 2.84 -2.63
C LYS A 119 4.12 3.75 -1.55
N LEU A 120 5.30 4.35 -1.79
CA LEU A 120 5.90 5.30 -0.86
C LEU A 120 5.04 6.58 -0.74
N ILE A 121 4.41 7.02 -1.83
CA ILE A 121 3.45 8.13 -1.81
C ILE A 121 2.23 7.77 -0.97
N GLU A 122 1.62 6.63 -1.23
CA GLU A 122 0.48 6.14 -0.46
C GLU A 122 0.80 6.07 1.04
N ASN A 123 1.92 5.41 1.39
CA ASN A 123 2.35 5.26 2.78
C ASN A 123 2.53 6.61 3.46
N ARG A 124 3.16 7.58 2.80
CA ARG A 124 3.35 8.92 3.36
C ARG A 124 2.03 9.68 3.53
N ILE A 125 1.07 9.51 2.62
CA ILE A 125 -0.27 10.09 2.76
C ILE A 125 -1.01 9.46 3.93
N ILE A 126 -0.95 8.12 4.08
CA ILE A 126 -1.50 7.39 5.23
C ILE A 126 -0.89 7.93 6.53
N GLU A 127 0.43 8.11 6.60
CA GLU A 127 1.10 8.70 7.78
C GLU A 127 0.55 10.08 8.14
N ILE A 128 0.33 10.95 7.15
CA ILE A 128 -0.21 12.29 7.36
C ILE A 128 -1.66 12.21 7.86
N LEU A 129 -2.49 11.36 7.25
CA LEU A 129 -3.89 11.19 7.60
C LEU A 129 -4.07 10.55 8.98
N ALA A 130 -3.23 9.58 9.33
CA ALA A 130 -3.20 8.93 10.63
C ALA A 130 -2.78 9.92 11.72
N LYS A 131 -1.70 10.67 11.51
CA LYS A 131 -1.27 11.72 12.45
C LYS A 131 -2.35 12.77 12.69
N LYS A 132 -3.07 13.19 11.64
CA LYS A 132 -4.19 14.15 11.76
C LYS A 132 -5.32 13.62 12.66
N ARG A 133 -5.49 12.30 12.73
CA ARG A 133 -6.51 11.62 13.54
C ARG A 133 -5.99 11.09 14.87
N GLY A 134 -4.73 11.39 15.22
CA GLY A 134 -4.11 10.84 16.43
C GLY A 134 -3.90 9.31 16.38
N VAL A 135 -3.91 8.72 15.19
CA VAL A 135 -3.64 7.29 14.98
C VAL A 135 -2.15 7.09 14.83
N GLU A 136 -1.58 6.21 15.66
CA GLU A 136 -0.15 5.90 15.66
C GLU A 136 0.11 4.39 15.65
N ALA A 137 1.17 3.97 14.94
CA ALA A 137 1.70 2.62 14.97
C ALA A 137 2.84 2.54 15.99
N THR A 138 2.51 2.25 17.24
CA THR A 138 3.47 2.07 18.33
C THR A 138 4.14 0.69 18.26
N ASP A 139 5.32 0.56 18.84
CA ASP A 139 6.06 -0.71 18.92
C ASP A 139 5.21 -1.85 19.51
N ALA A 140 4.36 -1.53 20.49
CA ALA A 140 3.43 -2.49 21.07
C ALA A 140 2.45 -3.02 20.02
N THR A 141 1.86 -2.14 19.20
CA THR A 141 0.90 -2.56 18.16
C THR A 141 1.55 -3.24 16.97
N VAL A 142 2.77 -2.86 16.62
CA VAL A 142 3.58 -3.59 15.63
C VAL A 142 3.89 -5.00 16.14
N SER A 143 4.24 -5.14 17.42
CA SER A 143 4.52 -6.44 18.02
C SER A 143 3.27 -7.33 18.07
N GLN A 144 2.10 -6.76 18.40
CA GLN A 144 0.83 -7.48 18.36
C GLN A 144 0.51 -7.99 16.95
N GLU A 145 0.72 -7.16 15.92
CA GLU A 145 0.48 -7.58 14.54
C GLU A 145 1.42 -8.70 14.10
N ILE A 146 2.69 -8.64 14.51
CA ILE A 146 3.66 -9.73 14.28
C ILE A 146 3.17 -11.04 14.91
N GLU A 147 2.69 -11.01 16.15
CA GLU A 147 2.17 -12.22 16.81
C GLU A 147 0.90 -12.74 16.11
N LYS A 148 0.04 -11.86 15.58
CA LYS A 148 -1.09 -12.28 14.74
C LYS A 148 -0.62 -12.97 13.45
N ILE A 149 0.35 -12.39 12.75
CA ILE A 149 0.92 -13.00 11.53
C ILE A 149 1.49 -14.38 11.86
N LYS A 150 2.28 -14.50 12.93
CA LYS A 150 2.85 -15.80 13.37
C LYS A 150 1.78 -16.84 13.71
N SER A 151 0.74 -16.45 14.42
CA SER A 151 -0.35 -17.36 14.80
C SER A 151 -1.22 -17.77 13.60
N GLN A 152 -1.41 -16.86 12.64
CA GLN A 152 -2.10 -17.16 11.38
C GLN A 152 -1.26 -18.05 10.47
N SER A 153 0.06 -17.88 10.42
CA SER A 153 0.94 -18.75 9.64
C SER A 153 1.17 -20.11 10.29
N GLN A 154 1.13 -20.20 11.62
CA GLN A 154 1.14 -21.46 12.37
C GLN A 154 -0.06 -22.37 12.04
N LEU A 155 -1.20 -21.79 11.62
CA LEU A 155 -2.36 -22.55 11.13
C LEU A 155 -2.08 -23.23 9.78
N PHE A 156 -1.06 -22.77 9.03
CA PHE A 156 -0.68 -23.31 7.72
C PHE A 156 0.68 -24.02 7.72
N ASN A 157 1.62 -23.74 8.64
CA ASN A 157 2.90 -24.44 8.82
C ASN A 157 3.47 -24.27 10.25
N GLN A 158 3.97 -25.36 10.87
CA GLN A 158 4.41 -25.45 12.28
C GLN A 158 5.65 -24.62 12.70
N GLU A 159 6.17 -23.70 11.88
CA GLU A 159 7.43 -22.96 12.15
C GLU A 159 7.24 -21.43 12.16
N GLY A 160 6.42 -20.92 13.08
CA GLY A 160 6.12 -19.47 13.19
C GLY A 160 7.29 -18.56 13.59
N GLU A 161 8.39 -19.08 14.14
CA GLU A 161 9.57 -18.27 14.51
C GLU A 161 10.53 -18.01 13.36
N GLY A 162 10.39 -18.69 12.21
CA GLY A 162 11.30 -18.53 11.08
C GLY A 162 10.77 -17.62 9.97
N GLU A 163 9.54 -17.10 10.06
CA GLU A 163 8.88 -16.44 8.93
C GLU A 163 9.38 -15.01 8.70
N LEU A 164 9.63 -14.24 9.75
CA LEU A 164 10.22 -12.90 9.62
C LEU A 164 11.67 -12.98 9.16
N GLU A 165 12.40 -14.01 9.57
CA GLU A 165 13.76 -14.33 9.17
C GLU A 165 13.80 -14.78 7.71
N LYS A 166 12.85 -15.63 7.28
CA LYS A 166 12.65 -15.99 5.87
C LYS A 166 12.34 -14.74 5.05
N LEU A 167 11.36 -13.92 5.44
CA LEU A 167 11.05 -12.66 4.75
C LEU A 167 12.25 -11.70 4.72
N SER A 168 12.96 -11.56 5.84
CA SER A 168 14.19 -10.78 5.95
C SER A 168 15.25 -11.25 4.95
N GLN A 169 15.46 -12.57 4.82
CA GLN A 169 16.35 -13.17 3.83
C GLN A 169 15.88 -12.93 2.39
N LEU A 170 14.58 -13.10 2.14
CA LEU A 170 13.99 -12.90 0.81
C LEU A 170 14.17 -11.46 0.32
N TYR A 171 13.85 -10.47 1.15
CA TYR A 171 13.93 -9.06 0.79
C TYR A 171 15.34 -8.45 1.00
N GLY A 172 16.26 -9.20 1.61
CA GLY A 172 17.61 -8.72 1.95
C GLY A 172 17.62 -7.58 2.98
N TRP A 173 16.55 -7.44 3.77
CA TRP A 173 16.44 -6.47 4.86
C TRP A 173 16.74 -7.11 6.18
N SER A 174 17.32 -6.38 7.13
CA SER A 174 17.31 -6.82 8.52
C SER A 174 15.89 -6.86 9.08
N VAL A 175 15.61 -7.70 10.07
CA VAL A 175 14.29 -7.77 10.73
C VAL A 175 13.80 -6.38 11.21
N PRO A 176 14.64 -5.51 11.82
CA PRO A 176 14.24 -4.13 12.13
C PRO A 176 13.84 -3.29 10.91
N GLU A 177 14.52 -3.45 9.78
CA GLU A 177 14.15 -2.74 8.54
C GLU A 177 12.84 -3.26 7.96
N LEU A 178 12.59 -4.57 8.00
CA LEU A 178 11.32 -5.15 7.57
C LEU A 178 10.16 -4.62 8.43
N LYS A 179 10.37 -4.55 9.75
CA LYS A 179 9.39 -3.96 10.68
C LYS A 179 9.05 -2.52 10.30
N GLU A 180 10.06 -1.69 10.07
CA GLU A 180 9.85 -0.26 9.78
C GLU A 180 9.27 -0.01 8.37
N ARG A 181 9.65 -0.81 7.37
CA ARG A 181 9.33 -0.53 5.95
C ARG A 181 8.10 -1.25 5.42
N VAL A 182 7.72 -2.37 6.03
CA VAL A 182 6.60 -3.20 5.59
C VAL A 182 5.52 -3.26 6.66
N ILE A 183 5.89 -3.72 7.86
CA ILE A 183 4.91 -4.03 8.90
C ILE A 183 4.28 -2.77 9.47
N LYS A 184 5.09 -1.76 9.82
CA LYS A 184 4.60 -0.53 10.43
C LYS A 184 3.67 0.28 9.50
N PRO A 185 3.97 0.47 8.20
CA PRO A 185 3.02 1.07 7.27
C PRO A 185 1.70 0.29 7.15
N ASP A 186 1.76 -1.05 7.14
CA ASP A 186 0.57 -1.91 7.09
C ASP A 186 -0.29 -1.77 8.37
N VAL A 187 0.35 -1.82 9.54
CA VAL A 187 -0.31 -1.59 10.84
C VAL A 187 -0.96 -0.20 10.87
N LEU A 188 -0.25 0.82 10.39
CA LEU A 188 -0.77 2.19 10.38
C LEU A 188 -1.98 2.31 9.44
N ARG A 189 -1.94 1.67 8.27
CA ARG A 189 -3.07 1.58 7.34
C ARG A 189 -4.27 0.94 8.00
N LYS A 190 -4.11 -0.24 8.60
CA LYS A 190 -5.19 -0.98 9.29
C LYS A 190 -5.83 -0.15 10.40
N LYS A 191 -5.01 0.48 11.25
CA LYS A 191 -5.51 1.35 12.32
C LYS A 191 -6.22 2.60 11.79
N LEU A 192 -5.71 3.18 10.71
CA LEU A 192 -6.37 4.32 10.08
C LEU A 192 -7.72 3.90 9.50
N GLU A 193 -7.82 2.71 8.90
CA GLU A 193 -9.07 2.13 8.43
C GLU A 193 -10.08 1.96 9.58
N GLU A 194 -9.66 1.37 10.71
CA GLU A 194 -10.49 1.23 11.91
C GLU A 194 -11.01 2.59 12.40
N ALA A 195 -10.13 3.59 12.54
CA ALA A 195 -10.50 4.92 12.97
C ALA A 195 -11.49 5.61 11.99
N VAL A 196 -11.28 5.43 10.68
CA VAL A 196 -12.20 5.96 9.65
C VAL A 196 -13.55 5.29 9.72
N LYS A 197 -13.61 3.99 10.02
CA LYS A 197 -14.89 3.29 10.24
C LYS A 197 -15.61 3.84 11.47
N GLU A 198 -14.90 4.10 12.56
CA GLU A 198 -15.50 4.62 13.79
C GLU A 198 -16.04 6.05 13.66
N GLU A 199 -15.37 6.91 12.91
CA GLU A 199 -15.72 8.34 12.75
C GLU A 199 -16.55 8.64 11.48
N GLY A 200 -16.51 7.75 10.49
CA GLY A 200 -17.03 8.01 9.15
C GLY A 200 -18.56 8.05 9.13
N GLY A 201 -19.13 9.21 8.78
CA GLY A 201 -20.57 9.39 8.65
C GLY A 201 -21.25 8.34 7.76
N ASP A 202 -20.59 7.95 6.66
CA ASP A 202 -21.10 6.93 5.74
C ASP A 202 -21.09 5.51 6.36
N PHE A 203 -20.02 5.14 7.07
CA PHE A 203 -19.96 3.84 7.76
C PHE A 203 -20.98 3.78 8.91
N LEU A 204 -21.09 4.86 9.69
CA LEU A 204 -22.08 4.98 10.77
C LEU A 204 -23.52 4.96 10.22
N SER A 205 -23.76 5.60 9.08
CA SER A 205 -25.03 5.56 8.37
C SER A 205 -25.37 4.15 7.90
N ALA A 206 -24.42 3.46 7.25
CA ALA A 206 -24.56 2.06 6.85
C ALA A 206 -24.85 1.14 8.05
N LYS A 207 -24.10 1.31 9.15
CA LYS A 207 -24.28 0.57 10.40
C LYS A 207 -25.64 0.84 11.04
N SER A 208 -26.12 2.09 11.02
CA SER A 208 -27.46 2.45 11.49
C SER A 208 -28.54 1.82 10.62
N LYS A 209 -28.37 1.84 9.30
CA LYS A 209 -29.32 1.28 8.33
C LYS A 209 -29.47 -0.23 8.48
N ILE A 210 -28.37 -0.98 8.59
CA ILE A 210 -28.44 -2.44 8.79
C ILE A 210 -28.98 -2.81 10.17
N LYS A 211 -28.71 -2.01 11.21
CA LYS A 211 -29.33 -2.20 12.54
C LYS A 211 -30.84 -2.03 12.50
N LYS A 212 -31.35 -1.03 11.78
CA LYS A 212 -32.80 -0.87 11.56
C LYS A 212 -33.39 -2.07 10.83
N ALA A 213 -32.70 -2.60 9.83
CA ALA A 213 -33.12 -3.83 9.15
C ALA A 213 -33.21 -5.02 10.13
N GLN A 214 -32.22 -5.20 10.99
CA GLN A 214 -32.23 -6.23 12.04
C GLN A 214 -33.38 -6.04 13.04
N GLU A 215 -33.63 -4.80 13.48
CA GLU A 215 -34.74 -4.47 14.38
C GLU A 215 -36.10 -4.78 13.72
N ASP A 216 -36.26 -4.44 12.45
CA ASP A 216 -37.50 -4.72 11.72
C ASP A 216 -37.76 -6.21 11.51
N LEU A 217 -36.71 -7.00 11.25
CA LEU A 217 -36.80 -8.46 11.28
C LEU A 217 -37.22 -8.98 12.66
N SER A 218 -36.67 -8.43 13.74
CA SER A 218 -37.06 -8.82 15.11
C SER A 218 -38.52 -8.49 15.44
N ARG A 219 -39.10 -7.47 14.78
CA ARG A 219 -40.52 -7.09 14.84
C ARG A 219 -41.41 -7.92 13.93
N LYS A 220 -40.91 -9.02 13.37
CA LYS A 220 -41.63 -9.97 12.50
C LYS A 220 -42.04 -9.40 11.13
N LYS A 221 -41.41 -8.32 10.63
CA LYS A 221 -41.47 -8.03 9.18
C LYS A 221 -40.85 -9.19 8.42
N THR A 222 -41.36 -9.51 7.23
CA THR A 222 -40.78 -10.59 6.42
C THR A 222 -39.41 -10.18 5.87
N PHE A 223 -38.53 -11.16 5.68
CA PHE A 223 -37.20 -10.88 5.11
C PHE A 223 -37.27 -10.17 3.75
N LYS A 224 -38.25 -10.55 2.92
CA LYS A 224 -38.49 -9.94 1.61
C LYS A 224 -38.84 -8.45 1.69
N GLU A 225 -39.68 -8.05 2.65
CA GLU A 225 -40.04 -6.65 2.88
C GLU A 225 -38.83 -5.85 3.37
N VAL A 226 -38.10 -6.38 4.35
CA VAL A 226 -36.90 -5.72 4.89
C VAL A 226 -35.81 -5.61 3.82
N ALA A 227 -35.62 -6.63 2.99
CA ALA A 227 -34.70 -6.58 1.87
C ALA A 227 -35.09 -5.50 0.84
N ALA A 228 -36.37 -5.38 0.51
CA ALA A 228 -36.84 -4.33 -0.40
C ALA A 228 -36.66 -2.92 0.18
N GLU A 229 -36.77 -2.76 1.50
CA GLU A 229 -36.67 -1.46 2.19
C GLU A 229 -35.22 -1.02 2.44
N TYR A 230 -34.34 -1.95 2.83
CA TYR A 230 -33.00 -1.62 3.33
C TYR A 230 -31.85 -2.12 2.45
N SER A 231 -32.04 -3.17 1.65
CA SER A 231 -30.94 -3.76 0.90
C SER A 231 -30.53 -2.89 -0.30
N GLU A 232 -29.22 -2.80 -0.53
CA GLU A 232 -28.58 -2.06 -1.62
C GLU A 232 -28.00 -3.00 -2.68
N GLY A 233 -28.09 -4.31 -2.47
CA GLY A 233 -27.68 -5.33 -3.43
C GLY A 233 -28.68 -5.50 -4.58
N GLU A 234 -28.23 -6.07 -5.70
CA GLU A 234 -29.07 -6.26 -6.88
C GLU A 234 -30.29 -7.16 -6.63
N SER A 235 -30.20 -8.07 -5.64
CA SER A 235 -31.29 -8.95 -5.23
C SER A 235 -32.36 -8.27 -4.38
N ALA A 236 -32.18 -7.01 -3.95
CA ALA A 236 -33.13 -6.28 -3.10
C ALA A 236 -34.55 -6.29 -3.69
N LYS A 237 -34.66 -6.03 -5.00
CA LYS A 237 -35.94 -6.06 -5.75
C LYS A 237 -36.62 -7.43 -5.77
N ASN A 238 -35.85 -8.50 -5.58
CA ASN A 238 -36.31 -9.89 -5.54
C ASN A 238 -36.40 -10.40 -4.08
N GLY A 239 -36.51 -9.52 -3.10
CA GLY A 239 -36.59 -9.91 -1.69
C GLY A 239 -35.29 -10.41 -1.09
N GLY A 240 -34.15 -10.06 -1.71
CA GLY A 240 -32.83 -10.48 -1.28
C GLY A 240 -32.42 -11.86 -1.77
N GLU A 241 -33.24 -12.55 -2.58
CA GLU A 241 -32.94 -13.89 -3.07
C GLU A 241 -31.72 -13.91 -3.99
N LEU A 242 -30.69 -14.66 -3.60
CA LEU A 242 -29.49 -14.88 -4.41
C LEU A 242 -29.52 -16.25 -5.10
N GLY A 243 -30.18 -17.24 -4.49
CA GLY A 243 -30.20 -18.62 -4.99
C GLY A 243 -29.09 -19.46 -4.38
N TRP A 244 -28.73 -20.54 -5.09
CA TRP A 244 -27.75 -21.53 -4.64
C TRP A 244 -26.33 -21.10 -4.95
N PHE A 245 -25.45 -21.20 -3.93
CA PHE A 245 -24.01 -21.02 -4.09
C PHE A 245 -23.29 -22.10 -3.29
N ALA A 246 -22.18 -22.59 -3.85
CA ALA A 246 -21.22 -23.38 -3.12
C ALA A 246 -20.44 -22.50 -2.14
N ALA A 247 -19.99 -23.05 -1.02
CA ALA A 247 -19.24 -22.31 0.01
C ALA A 247 -18.01 -21.55 -0.54
N ASN A 248 -17.31 -22.13 -1.52
CA ASN A 248 -16.13 -21.53 -2.16
C ASN A 248 -16.44 -20.40 -3.15
N GLN A 249 -17.70 -20.18 -3.49
CA GLN A 249 -18.16 -19.06 -4.33
C GLN A 249 -18.63 -17.87 -3.51
N MET A 250 -18.76 -18.04 -2.19
CA MET A 250 -19.15 -16.98 -1.26
C MET A 250 -17.91 -16.28 -0.68
N ILE A 251 -18.09 -15.05 -0.21
CA ILE A 251 -17.07 -14.43 0.66
C ILE A 251 -16.96 -15.22 1.97
N PRO A 252 -15.75 -15.39 2.54
CA PRO A 252 -15.51 -16.29 3.67
C PRO A 252 -16.44 -16.05 4.87
N GLU A 253 -16.75 -14.80 5.19
CA GLU A 253 -17.59 -14.41 6.31
C GLU A 253 -19.05 -14.89 6.15
N ILE A 254 -19.57 -14.89 4.92
CA ILE A 254 -20.90 -15.41 4.61
C ILE A 254 -20.89 -16.94 4.62
N ALA A 255 -19.91 -17.57 4.00
CA ALA A 255 -19.78 -19.03 3.96
C ALA A 255 -19.76 -19.64 5.37
N LEU A 256 -18.91 -19.09 6.24
CA LEU A 256 -18.80 -19.52 7.65
C LEU A 256 -20.10 -19.33 8.42
N THR A 257 -20.83 -18.25 8.13
CA THR A 257 -22.14 -18.02 8.75
C THR A 257 -23.17 -19.05 8.26
N CYS A 258 -23.27 -19.29 6.95
CA CYS A 258 -24.20 -20.27 6.37
C CYS A 258 -23.98 -21.68 6.93
N LEU A 259 -22.73 -22.08 7.14
CA LEU A 259 -22.36 -23.36 7.76
C LEU A 259 -22.97 -23.52 9.17
N SER A 260 -23.04 -22.42 9.93
CA SER A 260 -23.57 -22.41 11.29
C SER A 260 -25.09 -22.30 11.39
N LEU A 261 -25.77 -21.87 10.31
CA LEU A 261 -27.22 -21.64 10.32
C LEU A 261 -28.02 -22.92 10.08
N GLU A 262 -29.20 -22.97 10.70
CA GLU A 262 -30.25 -23.91 10.37
C GLU A 262 -31.18 -23.39 9.27
N LYS A 263 -31.88 -24.32 8.61
CA LYS A 263 -32.83 -23.97 7.55
C LYS A 263 -33.94 -23.04 8.09
N GLY A 264 -34.12 -21.91 7.42
CA GLY A 264 -35.08 -20.85 7.80
C GLY A 264 -34.50 -19.82 8.77
N GLU A 265 -33.33 -20.06 9.34
CA GLU A 265 -32.70 -19.17 10.31
C GLU A 265 -32.16 -17.90 9.63
N THR A 266 -32.10 -16.81 10.40
CA THR A 266 -31.52 -15.54 9.98
C THR A 266 -30.34 -15.19 10.88
N SER A 267 -29.23 -14.79 10.27
CA SER A 267 -28.00 -14.45 10.97
C SER A 267 -28.10 -13.16 11.78
N ALA A 268 -27.12 -12.95 12.66
CA ALA A 268 -26.76 -11.61 13.12
C ALA A 268 -26.19 -10.76 11.97
N ILE A 269 -25.88 -9.49 12.26
CA ILE A 269 -25.16 -8.62 11.32
C ILE A 269 -23.74 -9.16 11.13
N ILE A 270 -23.37 -9.43 9.89
CA ILE A 270 -22.03 -9.82 9.46
C ILE A 270 -21.36 -8.58 8.84
N GLU A 271 -20.11 -8.32 9.20
CA GLU A 271 -19.28 -7.30 8.55
C GLU A 271 -18.32 -7.99 7.57
N SER A 272 -18.21 -7.44 6.36
CA SER A 272 -17.24 -7.85 5.36
C SER A 272 -16.55 -6.63 4.72
N PRO A 273 -15.51 -6.83 3.89
CA PRO A 273 -14.90 -5.73 3.14
C PRO A 273 -15.86 -4.96 2.22
N LEU A 274 -17.00 -5.55 1.85
CA LEU A 274 -18.01 -4.92 0.98
C LEU A 274 -19.07 -4.12 1.75
N GLY A 275 -19.29 -4.44 3.03
CA GLY A 275 -20.33 -3.83 3.84
C GLY A 275 -20.91 -4.74 4.91
N PHE A 276 -22.13 -4.42 5.32
CA PHE A 276 -22.88 -5.19 6.30
C PHE A 276 -23.90 -6.11 5.63
N HIS A 277 -24.04 -7.30 6.19
CA HIS A 277 -24.88 -8.36 5.66
C HIS A 277 -25.77 -8.93 6.76
N ILE A 278 -27.02 -9.24 6.43
CA ILE A 278 -27.85 -10.17 7.19
C ILE A 278 -28.27 -11.26 6.21
N ILE A 279 -28.06 -12.52 6.59
CA ILE A 279 -28.28 -13.68 5.74
C ILE A 279 -29.44 -14.49 6.30
N GLN A 280 -30.37 -14.89 5.45
CA GLN A 280 -31.34 -15.93 5.78
C GLN A 280 -31.01 -17.18 4.98
N LEU A 281 -30.85 -18.30 5.68
CA LEU A 281 -30.67 -19.60 5.03
C LEU A 281 -32.04 -20.14 4.61
N ILE A 282 -32.29 -20.21 3.30
CA ILE A 282 -33.54 -20.78 2.76
C ILE A 282 -33.46 -22.30 2.77
N ASP A 283 -32.31 -22.84 2.33
CA ASP A 283 -32.06 -24.28 2.27
C ASP A 283 -30.57 -24.58 2.22
N LYS A 284 -30.17 -25.81 2.58
CA LYS A 284 -28.80 -26.30 2.42
C LYS A 284 -28.79 -27.75 1.96
N LYS A 285 -27.83 -28.11 1.10
CA LYS A 285 -27.65 -29.47 0.58
C LYS A 285 -26.16 -29.76 0.37
N ILE A 286 -25.83 -31.03 0.18
CA ILE A 286 -24.51 -31.46 -0.26
C ILE A 286 -24.66 -31.98 -1.68
N GLU A 287 -23.88 -31.43 -2.61
CA GLU A 287 -23.83 -31.83 -4.02
C GLU A 287 -22.36 -31.97 -4.45
N GLU A 288 -22.00 -33.11 -5.05
CA GLU A 288 -20.61 -33.41 -5.49
C GLU A 288 -19.53 -33.16 -4.42
N ASP A 289 -19.80 -33.59 -3.17
CA ASP A 289 -18.94 -33.39 -1.99
C ASP A 289 -18.70 -31.92 -1.59
N ALA A 290 -19.50 -30.98 -2.12
CA ALA A 290 -19.52 -29.58 -1.74
C ALA A 290 -20.83 -29.20 -1.02
N GLU A 291 -20.72 -28.38 0.03
CA GLU A 291 -21.90 -27.78 0.65
C GLU A 291 -22.40 -26.59 -0.18
N GLU A 292 -23.68 -26.65 -0.56
CA GLU A 292 -24.39 -25.57 -1.22
C GLU A 292 -25.49 -25.00 -0.33
N PHE A 293 -25.65 -23.68 -0.41
CA PHE A 293 -26.62 -22.94 0.37
C PHE A 293 -27.50 -22.09 -0.54
N ASN A 294 -28.81 -22.17 -0.34
CA ASN A 294 -29.77 -21.24 -0.92
C ASN A 294 -30.04 -20.13 0.08
N ILE A 295 -29.72 -18.88 -0.27
CA ILE A 295 -29.75 -17.77 0.68
C ILE A 295 -30.54 -16.55 0.20
N ARG A 296 -31.05 -15.79 1.17
CA ARG A 296 -31.41 -14.38 0.99
C ARG A 296 -30.42 -13.48 1.72
N GLN A 297 -30.25 -12.27 1.18
CA GLN A 297 -29.35 -11.28 1.73
C GLN A 297 -30.03 -9.91 1.85
N ILE A 298 -29.85 -9.27 3.00
CA ILE A 298 -29.94 -7.81 3.13
C ILE A 298 -28.51 -7.30 3.17
N PHE A 299 -28.15 -6.46 2.21
CA PHE A 299 -26.81 -5.90 2.06
C PHE A 299 -26.87 -4.39 2.20
N VAL A 300 -26.00 -3.81 3.03
CA VAL A 300 -25.79 -2.36 3.07
C VAL A 300 -24.32 -2.11 2.81
N ARG A 301 -24.02 -1.40 1.72
CA ARG A 301 -22.66 -1.15 1.28
C ARG A 301 -21.98 -0.18 2.25
N THR A 302 -20.74 -0.46 2.60
CA THR A 302 -19.85 0.53 3.20
C THR A 302 -18.88 1.04 2.14
N PRO A 303 -18.49 2.32 2.17
CA PRO A 303 -17.37 2.75 1.34
C PRO A 303 -16.12 1.95 1.74
N SER A 304 -15.41 1.40 0.76
CA SER A 304 -14.16 0.72 1.05
C SER A 304 -13.12 1.72 1.56
N PHE A 305 -12.17 1.25 2.36
CA PHE A 305 -11.04 2.09 2.75
C PHE A 305 -10.30 2.63 1.52
N SER A 306 -10.20 1.83 0.46
CA SER A 306 -9.59 2.22 -0.81
C SER A 306 -10.33 3.39 -1.47
N ASP A 307 -11.68 3.37 -1.51
CA ASP A 307 -12.47 4.48 -2.08
C ASP A 307 -12.33 5.75 -1.25
N TRP A 308 -12.39 5.59 0.08
CA TRP A 308 -12.18 6.71 1.00
C TRP A 308 -10.78 7.30 0.81
N PHE A 309 -9.75 6.46 0.76
CA PHE A 309 -8.35 6.85 0.63
C PHE A 309 -8.09 7.55 -0.70
N PHE A 310 -8.58 7.00 -1.81
CA PHE A 310 -8.50 7.61 -3.14
C PHE A 310 -9.13 9.02 -3.16
N ASN A 311 -10.24 9.21 -2.44
CA ASN A 311 -10.84 10.54 -2.30
C ASN A 311 -10.04 11.47 -1.38
N GLN A 312 -9.33 10.93 -0.37
CA GLN A 312 -8.40 11.73 0.42
C GLN A 312 -7.18 12.15 -0.39
N GLU A 313 -6.60 11.26 -1.21
CA GLU A 313 -5.42 11.52 -2.04
C GLU A 313 -5.60 12.74 -2.96
N LYS A 314 -6.81 12.92 -3.51
CA LYS A 314 -7.15 14.09 -4.34
C LYS A 314 -6.93 15.44 -3.63
N ASN A 315 -6.93 15.47 -2.30
CA ASN A 315 -6.69 16.68 -1.51
C ASN A 315 -5.19 16.98 -1.33
N PHE A 316 -4.29 16.12 -1.80
CA PHE A 316 -2.86 16.30 -1.70
C PHE A 316 -2.27 16.83 -3.01
N SER A 317 -1.37 17.80 -2.89
CA SER A 317 -0.56 18.26 -4.02
C SER A 317 0.68 17.40 -4.14
N ILE A 318 0.72 16.52 -5.13
CA ILE A 318 1.82 15.58 -5.36
C ILE A 318 2.65 16.05 -6.55
N GLN A 319 3.95 16.22 -6.34
CA GLN A 319 4.92 16.58 -7.37
C GLN A 319 6.02 15.53 -7.45
N ILE A 320 6.19 14.92 -8.62
CA ILE A 320 7.29 13.99 -8.87
C ILE A 320 8.42 14.74 -9.56
N LEU A 321 9.60 14.69 -8.97
CA LEU A 321 10.80 15.40 -9.43
C LEU A 321 11.70 14.52 -10.30
N LEU A 322 11.47 13.21 -10.30
CA LEU A 322 12.16 12.28 -11.18
C LEU A 322 11.73 12.49 -12.63
N LYS A 323 12.73 12.53 -13.53
CA LYS A 323 12.51 12.81 -14.96
C LYS A 323 11.67 11.74 -15.68
N ASP A 324 11.69 10.50 -15.21
CA ASP A 324 11.02 9.39 -15.89
C ASP A 324 9.53 9.32 -15.58
N PHE A 325 9.07 10.02 -14.53
CA PHE A 325 7.76 9.84 -13.93
C PHE A 325 6.98 11.15 -13.77
N TYR A 326 5.66 11.04 -13.73
CA TYR A 326 4.76 12.12 -13.35
C TYR A 326 3.61 11.59 -12.49
N TRP A 327 2.94 12.48 -11.76
CA TRP A 327 1.73 12.14 -11.02
C TRP A 327 0.50 12.32 -11.92
N ASP A 328 -0.18 11.23 -12.24
CA ASP A 328 -1.45 11.26 -12.95
C ASP A 328 -2.58 11.59 -11.96
N LYS A 329 -3.17 12.78 -12.10
CA LYS A 329 -4.21 13.27 -11.18
C LYS A 329 -5.56 12.59 -11.38
N GLU A 330 -5.83 12.02 -12.54
CA GLU A 330 -7.11 11.34 -12.79
C GLU A 330 -7.06 9.96 -12.16
N LYS A 331 -5.94 9.27 -12.35
CA LYS A 331 -5.70 7.93 -11.82
C LYS A 331 -5.21 7.90 -10.37
N GLN A 332 -4.77 9.04 -9.82
CA GLN A 332 -4.06 9.15 -8.53
C GLN A 332 -2.91 8.15 -8.42
N MET A 333 -2.07 8.10 -9.45
CA MET A 333 -0.92 7.20 -9.44
C MET A 333 0.28 7.77 -10.19
N VAL A 334 1.45 7.20 -9.89
CA VAL A 334 2.67 7.45 -10.64
C VAL A 334 2.55 6.83 -12.03
N GLU A 335 2.87 7.63 -13.05
CA GLU A 335 2.88 7.19 -14.44
C GLU A 335 4.19 7.55 -15.14
N PHE A 336 4.58 6.76 -16.14
CA PHE A 336 5.77 7.04 -16.95
C PHE A 336 5.56 8.26 -17.84
N ARG A 337 6.57 9.10 -18.02
CA ARG A 337 6.56 10.15 -19.06
C ARG A 337 6.76 9.57 -20.46
N ASP A 338 7.62 8.55 -20.57
CA ASP A 338 7.93 7.86 -21.82
C ASP A 338 6.76 6.95 -22.25
N PRO A 339 6.12 7.20 -23.41
CA PRO A 339 5.07 6.33 -23.93
C PRO A 339 5.50 4.88 -24.15
N SER A 340 6.75 4.65 -24.58
CA SER A 340 7.23 3.30 -24.87
C SER A 340 7.30 2.42 -23.63
N LEU A 341 7.48 3.01 -22.44
CA LEU A 341 7.43 2.28 -21.17
C LEU A 341 5.99 1.95 -20.75
N ARG A 342 5.02 2.83 -21.07
CA ARG A 342 3.59 2.56 -20.83
C ARG A 342 3.10 1.43 -21.73
N ASP A 343 3.42 1.49 -23.01
CA ASP A 343 3.05 0.45 -23.99
C ASP A 343 3.67 -0.91 -23.63
N PHE A 344 4.92 -0.89 -23.15
CA PHE A 344 5.60 -2.10 -22.68
C PHE A 344 4.94 -2.70 -21.43
N GLU A 345 4.57 -1.87 -20.46
CA GLU A 345 3.85 -2.33 -19.26
C GLU A 345 2.47 -2.90 -19.60
N GLU A 346 1.73 -2.24 -20.50
CA GLU A 346 0.43 -2.73 -20.98
C GLU A 346 0.57 -4.06 -21.74
N TYR A 347 1.59 -4.18 -22.60
CA TYR A 347 1.92 -5.43 -23.27
C TYR A 347 2.18 -6.56 -22.28
N LEU A 348 2.95 -6.32 -21.21
CA LEU A 348 3.18 -7.31 -20.17
C LEU A 348 1.88 -7.71 -19.48
N ARG A 349 1.04 -6.74 -19.10
CA ARG A 349 -0.24 -7.00 -18.41
C ARG A 349 -1.20 -7.84 -19.25
N ASN A 350 -1.25 -7.62 -20.56
CA ASN A 350 -2.17 -8.31 -21.45
C ASN A 350 -1.69 -9.70 -21.88
N ASN A 351 -0.36 -9.88 -22.04
CA ASN A 351 0.21 -11.13 -22.59
C ASN A 351 0.83 -12.03 -21.51
N PHE A 352 1.17 -11.48 -20.35
CA PHE A 352 1.83 -12.18 -19.26
C PHE A 352 1.24 -11.73 -17.90
N PRO A 353 -0.04 -12.00 -17.62
CA PRO A 353 -0.69 -11.57 -16.38
C PRO A 353 -0.03 -12.15 -15.11
N GLU A 354 0.63 -13.31 -15.23
CA GLU A 354 1.40 -13.96 -14.17
C GLU A 354 2.85 -13.41 -14.03
N ASP A 355 3.24 -12.40 -14.82
CA ASP A 355 4.57 -11.80 -14.73
C ASP A 355 4.71 -11.06 -13.38
N ILE A 356 5.43 -11.68 -12.46
CA ILE A 356 5.67 -11.14 -11.12
C ILE A 356 6.40 -9.79 -11.12
N SER A 357 6.98 -9.35 -12.25
CA SER A 357 7.57 -8.01 -12.37
C SER A 357 6.53 -6.90 -12.49
N ILE A 358 5.29 -7.21 -12.90
CA ILE A 358 4.16 -6.26 -12.94
C ILE A 358 3.17 -6.46 -11.79
N LEU A 359 3.27 -7.55 -11.04
CA LEU A 359 2.52 -7.79 -9.80
C LEU A 359 3.16 -6.99 -8.65
N PHE A 360 2.37 -6.20 -7.92
CA PHE A 360 2.84 -5.42 -6.76
C PHE A 360 1.91 -5.59 -5.56
#